data_AF-A0A9D2EP06-F1
#
_entry.id   AF-A0A9D2EP06-F1
#
_cell.length_a   1.000
_cell.length_b   1.000
_cell.length_c   1.000
_cell.angle_alpha   90.00
_cell.angle_beta   90.00
_cell.angle_gamma   90.00
#
_symmetry.space_group_name_H-M   'P 1'
#
loop_
_entity.id
_entity.type
_entity.pdbx_description
1 polymer ?
#
loop_
_entity_poly.entity_id
_entity_poly.type
_entity_poly.pdbx_seq_one_letter_code
_entity_poly.pdbx_strand_id
1 'polypeptide(L)'
;MAIEHPFPPLYDKESRILVLGSFPSVKSREQNFFYGHPQNRFWKTVAGVLSEDVPQTIEEKKKFLHRNHIALWDVIHSCDIEGSSDSTIRNVVPNNLDVIFKEADIQAIYCNGAKSFEYYEKYQKKETGKEAVKLPSTSPANAAFSLERLKENWRQICVPLKAAPEGIGNILLKWYDYNARILPWRSEPTPYHVWISEIML
;
A
#
# COMPACT_ATOMS: atom_id res chain seq x y z
N MET A 1 13.66 16.04 24.29
CA MET A 1 12.44 15.83 25.09
C MET A 1 11.58 14.91 24.25
N ALA A 2 11.23 13.76 24.81
CA ALA A 2 10.55 12.72 24.05
C ALA A 2 9.19 13.23 23.56
N ILE A 3 8.92 13.00 22.28
CA ILE A 3 7.64 13.27 21.64
C ILE A 3 6.93 11.94 21.46
N GLU A 4 5.69 11.86 21.91
CA GLU A 4 4.81 10.71 21.72
C GLU A 4 3.95 10.86 20.46
N HIS A 5 3.58 9.73 19.88
CA HIS A 5 2.71 9.65 18.73
C HIS A 5 1.29 10.11 19.11
N PRO A 6 0.73 11.19 18.52
CA PRO A 6 -0.43 11.86 19.11
C PRO A 6 -1.79 11.30 18.69
N PHE A 7 -1.85 10.34 17.76
CA PHE A 7 -3.09 9.75 17.26
C PHE A 7 -2.98 8.24 17.06
N PRO A 8 -4.11 7.49 17.07
CA PRO A 8 -4.11 6.04 16.91
C PRO A 8 -3.82 5.60 15.46
N PRO A 9 -3.53 4.31 15.23
CA PRO A 9 -3.53 3.74 13.89
C PRO A 9 -4.90 3.90 13.20
N LEU A 10 -4.88 3.88 11.87
CA LEU A 10 -6.09 3.83 11.06
C LEU A 10 -6.17 2.47 10.38
N TYR A 11 -7.15 1.65 10.75
CA TYR A 11 -7.39 0.33 10.18
C TYR A 11 -8.84 -0.12 10.45
N ASP A 12 -9.23 -1.22 9.83
CA ASP A 12 -10.44 -1.98 10.14
C ASP A 12 -10.17 -3.49 9.93
N LYS A 13 -11.17 -4.33 10.23
CA LYS A 13 -11.09 -5.80 10.02
C LYS A 13 -10.86 -6.22 8.57
N GLU A 14 -11.20 -5.35 7.62
CA GLU A 14 -11.04 -5.62 6.19
C GLU A 14 -9.67 -5.19 5.67
N SER A 15 -8.84 -4.59 6.51
CA SER A 15 -7.48 -4.21 6.13
C SER A 15 -6.65 -5.46 5.79
N ARG A 16 -5.93 -5.39 4.67
CA ARG A 16 -5.03 -6.45 4.16
C ARG A 16 -3.60 -5.96 4.00
N ILE A 17 -3.42 -4.64 3.88
CA ILE A 17 -2.12 -3.99 3.76
C ILE A 17 -1.89 -3.14 4.98
N LEU A 18 -0.69 -3.18 5.54
CA LEU A 18 -0.23 -2.21 6.52
C LEU A 18 0.91 -1.37 5.93
N VAL A 19 0.70 -0.06 5.83
CA VAL A 19 1.77 0.88 5.50
C VAL A 19 2.28 1.53 6.77
N LEU A 20 3.59 1.43 6.99
CA LEU A 20 4.28 1.98 8.15
C LEU A 20 5.12 3.20 7.74
N GLY A 21 4.92 4.33 8.40
CA GLY A 21 5.90 5.42 8.42
C GLY A 21 6.96 5.24 9.51
N SER A 22 7.89 6.18 9.64
CA SER A 22 8.86 6.19 10.75
C SER A 22 8.21 6.78 12.00
N PHE A 23 7.93 8.09 11.95
CA PHE A 23 7.24 8.86 12.97
C PHE A 23 6.49 10.03 12.29
N PRO A 24 5.32 10.46 12.79
CA PRO A 24 4.54 11.51 12.17
C PRO A 24 5.30 12.83 12.14
N SER A 25 5.31 13.50 10.99
CA SER A 25 5.88 14.84 10.84
C SER A 25 5.19 15.88 11.73
N VAL A 26 5.81 17.05 11.95
CA VAL A 26 5.21 18.19 12.67
C VAL A 26 3.79 18.48 12.16
N LYS A 27 3.60 18.54 10.84
CA LYS A 27 2.29 18.80 10.23
C LYS A 27 1.27 17.67 10.43
N SER A 28 1.72 16.43 10.46
CA SER A 28 0.86 15.30 10.81
C SER A 28 0.40 15.35 12.26
N ARG A 29 1.30 15.72 13.17
CA ARG A 29 0.99 15.88 14.60
C ARG A 29 0.00 17.04 14.82
N GLU A 30 0.21 18.18 14.17
CA GLU A 30 -0.73 19.31 14.22
C GLU A 30 -2.14 18.95 13.72
N GLN A 31 -2.22 18.13 12.67
CA GLN A 31 -3.50 17.73 12.05
C GLN A 31 -4.13 16.48 12.69
N ASN A 32 -3.44 15.83 13.62
CA ASN A 32 -3.80 14.52 14.16
C ASN A 32 -4.11 13.48 13.07
N PHE A 33 -3.33 13.49 11.97
CA PHE A 33 -3.53 12.56 10.86
C PHE A 33 -2.26 12.32 10.04
N PHE A 34 -2.23 11.19 9.33
CA PHE A 34 -1.10 10.74 8.54
C PHE A 34 -0.80 11.64 7.34
N TYR A 35 0.50 11.81 7.06
CA TYR A 35 1.04 12.51 5.88
C TYR A 35 0.43 13.91 5.65
N GLY A 36 0.38 14.74 6.70
CA GLY A 36 -0.29 16.04 6.71
C GLY A 36 0.47 17.19 6.04
N HIS A 37 1.76 16.99 5.74
CA HIS A 37 2.56 18.02 5.05
C HIS A 37 2.10 18.17 3.58
N PRO A 38 1.74 19.37 3.08
CA PRO A 38 1.18 19.56 1.73
C PRO A 38 2.07 19.05 0.58
N GLN A 39 3.39 19.10 0.77
CA GLN A 39 4.35 18.58 -0.20
C GLN A 39 4.64 17.07 -0.05
N ASN A 40 4.09 16.39 0.96
CA ASN A 40 4.20 14.94 1.03
C ASN A 40 3.40 14.32 -0.12
N ARG A 41 4.04 13.37 -0.81
CA ARG A 41 3.52 12.78 -2.04
C ARG A 41 2.73 11.49 -1.80
N PHE A 42 2.52 11.08 -0.54
CA PHE A 42 1.86 9.82 -0.19
C PHE A 42 0.50 9.66 -0.88
N TRP A 43 -0.42 10.60 -0.62
CA TRP A 43 -1.78 10.54 -1.17
C TRP A 43 -1.79 10.55 -2.70
N LYS A 44 -0.96 11.39 -3.32
CA LYS A 44 -0.79 11.44 -4.79
C LYS A 44 -0.21 10.14 -5.37
N THR A 45 0.67 9.48 -4.63
CA THR A 45 1.32 8.23 -5.05
C THR A 45 0.32 7.08 -4.97
N VAL A 46 -0.30 6.88 -3.81
CA VAL A 46 -1.22 5.76 -3.58
C VAL A 46 -2.48 5.88 -4.45
N ALA A 47 -3.09 7.08 -4.53
CA ALA A 47 -4.24 7.30 -5.41
C ALA A 47 -3.88 7.05 -6.88
N GLY A 48 -2.70 7.51 -7.32
CA GLY A 48 -2.24 7.27 -8.69
C GLY A 48 -1.93 5.80 -9.00
N VAL A 49 -1.47 5.02 -8.01
CA VAL A 49 -1.24 3.58 -8.13
C VAL A 49 -2.55 2.81 -8.23
N LEU A 50 -3.57 3.24 -7.48
CA LEU A 50 -4.89 2.61 -7.44
C LEU A 50 -5.85 3.16 -8.50
N SER A 51 -5.38 4.10 -9.34
CA SER A 51 -6.18 4.76 -10.39
C SER A 51 -7.44 5.45 -9.86
N GLU A 52 -7.31 6.12 -8.71
CA GLU A 52 -8.40 6.86 -8.06
C GLU A 52 -8.03 8.35 -7.89
N ASP A 53 -9.04 9.17 -7.60
CA ASP A 53 -8.85 10.58 -7.26
C ASP A 53 -8.10 10.76 -5.94
N VAL A 54 -7.29 11.81 -5.86
CA VAL A 54 -6.53 12.13 -4.65
C VAL A 54 -7.50 12.64 -3.57
N PRO A 55 -7.62 11.96 -2.41
CA PRO A 55 -8.51 12.42 -1.34
C PRO A 55 -7.97 13.71 -0.71
N GLN A 56 -8.85 14.68 -0.49
CA GLN A 56 -8.50 16.01 0.02
C GLN A 56 -8.71 16.11 1.53
N THR A 57 -9.90 15.71 2.00
CA THR A 57 -10.27 15.81 3.41
C THR A 57 -9.82 14.59 4.22
N ILE A 58 -9.75 14.72 5.55
CA ILE A 58 -9.43 13.58 6.44
C ILE A 58 -10.48 12.46 6.28
N GLU A 59 -11.75 12.83 6.14
CA GLU A 59 -12.83 11.86 5.96
C GLU A 59 -12.73 11.12 4.63
N GLU A 60 -12.42 11.82 3.53
CA GLU A 60 -12.13 11.19 2.24
C GLU A 60 -10.92 10.27 2.31
N LYS A 61 -9.86 10.68 3.01
CA LYS A 61 -8.65 9.87 3.20
C LYS A 61 -8.95 8.58 3.94
N LYS A 62 -9.77 8.63 5.00
CA LYS A 62 -10.23 7.43 5.71
C LYS A 62 -11.00 6.50 4.79
N LYS A 63 -12.03 7.00 4.11
CA LYS A 63 -12.84 6.21 3.17
C LYS A 63 -12.00 5.60 2.05
N PHE A 64 -11.06 6.36 1.51
CA PHE A 64 -10.11 5.92 0.49
C PHE A 64 -9.25 4.74 0.97
N LEU A 65 -8.76 4.79 2.21
CA LEU A 65 -7.95 3.73 2.78
C LEU A 65 -8.77 2.46 3.08
N HIS A 66 -9.93 2.63 3.71
CA HIS A 66 -10.83 1.51 4.04
C HIS A 66 -11.29 0.75 2.78
N ARG A 67 -11.75 1.45 1.74
CA ARG A 67 -12.20 0.80 0.50
C ARG A 67 -11.08 0.07 -0.25
N ASN A 68 -9.83 0.45 -0.01
CA ASN A 68 -8.66 -0.16 -0.61
C ASN A 68 -7.94 -1.14 0.34
N HIS A 69 -8.53 -1.45 1.50
CA HIS A 69 -7.99 -2.40 2.46
C HIS A 69 -6.59 -2.01 2.99
N ILE A 70 -6.32 -0.70 3.11
CA ILE A 70 -5.04 -0.16 3.56
C ILE A 70 -5.17 0.36 5.00
N ALA A 71 -4.40 -0.23 5.90
CA ALA A 71 -4.13 0.29 7.23
C ALA A 71 -2.90 1.22 7.21
N LEU A 72 -2.93 2.28 8.03
CA LEU A 72 -1.81 3.19 8.27
C LEU A 72 -1.39 3.19 9.72
N TRP A 73 -0.07 3.13 9.93
CA TRP A 73 0.55 3.47 11.21
C TRP A 73 1.99 3.96 10.99
N ASP A 74 2.74 4.05 12.09
CA ASP A 74 4.13 4.46 12.19
C ASP A 74 4.84 3.47 13.10
N VAL A 75 6.11 3.22 12.83
CA VAL A 75 6.91 2.26 13.60
C VAL A 75 7.17 2.74 15.03
N ILE A 76 7.32 4.05 15.21
CA ILE A 76 7.77 4.64 16.48
C ILE A 76 6.58 5.16 17.27
N HIS A 77 6.46 4.70 18.52
CA HIS A 77 5.50 5.22 19.51
C HIS A 77 5.99 6.54 20.10
N SER A 78 7.25 6.59 20.53
CA SER A 78 7.85 7.81 21.05
C SER A 78 9.35 7.85 20.78
N CYS A 79 9.89 9.06 20.63
CA CYS A 79 11.32 9.28 20.43
C CYS A 79 11.71 10.73 20.76
N ASP A 80 13.01 10.96 20.93
CA ASP A 80 13.57 12.31 20.78
C ASP A 80 13.78 12.59 19.30
N ILE A 81 13.22 13.70 18.80
CA ILE A 81 13.35 14.12 17.40
C ILE A 81 13.34 15.65 17.30
N GLU A 82 14.20 16.19 16.44
CA GLU A 82 14.19 17.61 16.10
C GLU A 82 13.34 17.82 14.84
N GLY A 83 12.21 18.50 15.02
CA GLY A 83 11.23 18.74 13.97
C GLY A 83 10.63 17.44 13.41
N SER A 84 11.04 17.08 12.20
CA SER A 84 10.65 15.85 11.49
C SER A 84 11.85 15.13 10.86
N SER A 85 13.07 15.40 11.35
CA SER A 85 14.29 14.86 10.75
C SER A 85 14.60 13.47 11.27
N ASP A 86 14.46 12.45 10.42
CA ASP A 86 14.78 11.06 10.75
C ASP A 86 16.23 10.86 11.25
N SER A 87 17.18 11.71 10.83
CA SER A 87 18.59 11.62 11.26
C SER A 87 18.80 11.96 12.74
N THR A 88 17.87 12.73 13.32
CA THR A 88 17.91 13.19 14.70
C THR A 88 17.20 12.27 15.68
N ILE A 89 16.52 11.22 15.18
CA ILE A 89 15.77 10.28 16.02
C ILE A 89 16.69 9.55 17.01
N ARG A 90 16.37 9.64 18.30
CA ARG A 90 17.04 8.94 19.41
C ARG A 90 16.00 8.39 20.40
N ASN A 91 16.45 7.52 21.32
CA ASN A 91 15.63 7.00 22.41
C ASN A 91 14.27 6.44 21.94
N VAL A 92 14.32 5.57 20.93
CA VAL A 92 13.14 5.03 20.26
C VAL A 92 12.40 4.03 21.14
N VAL A 93 11.10 4.24 21.29
CA VAL A 93 10.13 3.26 21.77
C VAL A 93 9.24 2.87 20.58
N PRO A 94 9.17 1.57 20.20
CA PRO A 94 8.34 1.12 19.07
C PRO A 94 6.85 1.13 19.43
N ASN A 95 5.97 1.30 18.42
CA ASN A 95 4.55 1.06 18.55
C ASN A 95 4.25 -0.44 18.67
N ASN A 96 3.19 -0.75 19.42
CA ASN A 96 2.65 -2.10 19.52
C ASN A 96 1.73 -2.41 18.33
N LEU A 97 2.24 -3.14 17.34
CA LEU A 97 1.46 -3.46 16.13
C LEU A 97 0.38 -4.53 16.36
N ASP A 98 0.36 -5.23 17.51
CA ASP A 98 -0.61 -6.29 17.80
C ASP A 98 -2.06 -5.82 17.72
N VAL A 99 -2.32 -4.55 18.03
CA VAL A 99 -3.70 -4.01 17.98
C VAL A 99 -4.29 -4.10 16.57
N ILE A 100 -3.45 -4.05 15.52
CA ILE A 100 -3.89 -4.25 14.14
C ILE A 100 -3.95 -5.75 13.82
N PHE A 101 -2.88 -6.51 14.13
CA PHE A 101 -2.79 -7.93 13.75
C PHE A 101 -3.82 -8.83 14.44
N LYS A 102 -4.35 -8.42 15.59
CA LYS A 102 -5.42 -9.15 16.29
C LYS A 102 -6.79 -8.98 15.64
N GLU A 103 -6.99 -7.90 14.90
CA GLU A 103 -8.31 -7.52 14.36
C GLU A 103 -8.39 -7.61 12.83
N ALA A 104 -7.25 -7.51 12.13
CA ALA A 104 -7.17 -7.50 10.68
C ALA A 104 -6.19 -8.56 10.15
N ASP A 105 -6.59 -9.26 9.08
CA ASP A 105 -5.72 -10.20 8.36
C ASP A 105 -4.74 -9.46 7.44
N ILE A 106 -3.69 -8.90 8.04
CA ILE A 106 -2.64 -8.19 7.29
C ILE A 106 -1.78 -9.19 6.51
N GLN A 107 -1.86 -9.11 5.19
CA GLN A 107 -1.16 -9.97 4.25
C GLN A 107 0.21 -9.41 3.84
N ALA A 108 0.36 -8.09 3.83
CA ALA A 108 1.62 -7.44 3.45
C ALA A 108 1.89 -6.17 4.25
N ILE A 109 3.17 -5.93 4.54
CA ILE A 109 3.65 -4.75 5.26
C ILE A 109 4.59 -3.96 4.35
N TYR A 110 4.35 -2.65 4.23
CA TYR A 110 5.18 -1.75 3.43
C TYR A 110 5.71 -0.62 4.29
N CYS A 111 7.03 -0.49 4.35
CA CYS A 111 7.69 0.58 5.08
C CYS A 111 7.95 1.77 4.15
N ASN A 112 7.39 2.94 4.48
CA ASN A 112 7.55 4.19 3.73
C ASN A 112 8.89 4.86 4.07
N GLY A 113 9.95 4.41 3.43
CA GLY A 113 11.30 4.94 3.60
C GLY A 113 12.22 4.05 4.43
N ALA A 114 13.52 4.33 4.33
CA ALA A 114 14.57 3.51 4.94
C ALA A 114 14.50 3.47 6.46
N LYS A 115 14.17 4.59 7.12
CA LYS A 115 14.13 4.68 8.58
C LYS A 115 13.00 3.85 9.18
N SER A 116 11.81 3.89 8.56
CA SER A 116 10.69 3.03 8.92
C SER A 116 11.09 1.55 8.81
N PHE A 117 11.69 1.17 7.68
CA PHE A 117 12.13 -0.21 7.45
C PHE A 117 13.18 -0.69 8.46
N GLU A 118 14.21 0.13 8.71
CA GLU A 118 15.27 -0.16 9.68
C GLU A 118 14.71 -0.44 11.08
N TYR A 119 13.78 0.40 11.55
CA TYR A 119 13.21 0.22 12.87
C TYR A 119 12.20 -0.92 12.94
N TYR A 120 11.44 -1.16 11.88
CA TYR A 120 10.57 -2.34 11.80
C TYR A 120 11.38 -3.63 11.92
N GLU A 121 12.45 -3.76 11.12
CA GLU A 121 13.35 -4.93 11.16
C GLU A 121 13.97 -5.11 12.56
N LYS A 122 14.35 -4.00 13.20
CA LYS A 122 15.01 -4.02 14.50
C LYS A 122 14.07 -4.39 15.64
N TYR A 123 12.85 -3.86 15.66
CA TYR A 123 11.98 -3.91 16.83
C TYR A 123 10.78 -4.84 16.67
N GLN A 124 10.18 -4.92 15.48
CA GLN A 124 8.84 -5.48 15.32
C GLN A 124 8.82 -6.76 14.49
N LYS A 125 9.75 -6.95 13.55
CA LYS A 125 9.78 -8.14 12.67
C LYS A 125 9.76 -9.48 13.41
N LYS A 126 10.49 -9.57 14.52
CA LYS A 126 10.54 -10.81 15.32
C LYS A 126 9.18 -11.10 15.98
N GLU A 127 8.48 -10.06 16.42
CA GLU A 127 7.19 -10.17 17.11
C GLU A 127 6.06 -10.45 16.12
N THR A 128 6.05 -9.77 14.97
CA THR A 128 5.03 -9.95 13.93
C THR A 128 5.24 -11.23 13.11
N GLY A 129 6.47 -11.73 13.02
CA GLY A 129 6.85 -12.86 12.17
C GLY A 129 6.69 -12.60 10.67
N LYS A 130 6.52 -11.34 10.26
CA LYS A 130 6.25 -10.95 8.86
C LYS A 130 7.40 -10.13 8.28
N GLU A 131 7.80 -10.47 7.06
CA GLU A 131 8.71 -9.64 6.27
C GLU A 131 8.00 -8.35 5.83
N ALA A 132 8.75 -7.24 5.81
CA ALA A 132 8.27 -5.98 5.26
C ALA A 132 8.96 -5.65 3.94
N VAL A 133 8.27 -4.92 3.07
CA VAL A 133 8.84 -4.40 1.83
C VAL A 133 9.24 -2.94 2.06
N LYS A 134 10.50 -2.61 1.80
CA LYS A 134 10.99 -1.23 1.85
C LYS A 134 10.58 -0.47 0.58
N LEU A 135 9.76 0.56 0.73
CA LEU A 135 9.37 1.48 -0.35
C LEU A 135 10.15 2.80 -0.26
N PRO A 136 10.35 3.51 -1.40
CA PRO A 136 10.95 4.84 -1.38
C PRO A 136 10.06 5.82 -0.61
N SER A 137 10.69 6.69 0.18
CA SER A 137 9.96 7.64 1.03
C SER A 137 9.16 8.64 0.19
N THR A 138 7.91 8.89 0.58
CA THR A 138 7.04 9.88 -0.05
C THR A 138 7.24 11.30 0.49
N SER A 139 8.09 11.46 1.52
CA SER A 139 8.48 12.76 2.10
C SER A 139 9.10 13.67 1.05
N PRO A 140 8.87 15.00 1.09
CA PRO A 140 9.53 15.95 0.18
C PRO A 140 11.06 15.91 0.27
N ALA A 141 11.63 15.48 1.40
CA ALA A 141 13.08 15.31 1.56
C ALA A 141 13.68 14.29 0.57
N ASN A 142 12.89 13.34 0.07
CA ASN A 142 13.31 12.42 -0.98
C ASN A 142 13.18 13.04 -2.38
N ALA A 143 13.95 14.08 -2.65
CA ALA A 143 13.91 14.81 -3.92
C ALA A 143 14.39 13.98 -5.13
N ALA A 144 15.17 12.92 -4.88
CA ALA A 144 15.70 12.02 -5.92
C ALA A 144 14.62 11.16 -6.62
N PHE A 145 13.41 11.07 -6.05
CA PHE A 145 12.30 10.31 -6.62
C PHE A 145 11.23 11.27 -7.14
N SER A 146 10.97 11.24 -8.45
CA SER A 146 9.81 11.88 -9.05
C SER A 146 8.52 11.16 -8.62
N LEU A 147 7.36 11.82 -8.77
CA LEU A 147 6.06 11.21 -8.46
C LEU A 147 5.83 9.93 -9.29
N GLU A 148 6.19 9.94 -10.57
CA GLU A 148 6.05 8.76 -11.44
C GLU A 148 6.95 7.60 -10.99
N ARG A 149 8.19 7.90 -10.58
CA ARG A 149 9.09 6.88 -10.03
C ARG A 149 8.58 6.34 -8.69
N LEU A 150 7.97 7.18 -7.85
CA LEU A 150 7.29 6.72 -6.64
C LEU A 150 6.16 5.76 -7.00
N LYS A 151 5.25 6.14 -7.92
CA LYS A 151 4.15 5.26 -8.35
C LYS A 151 4.65 3.91 -8.84
N GLU A 152 5.70 3.89 -9.67
CA GLU A 152 6.28 2.64 -10.17
C GLU A 152 6.73 1.70 -9.04
N ASN A 153 7.45 2.23 -8.05
CA ASN A 153 7.92 1.43 -6.92
C ASN A 153 6.76 1.01 -5.99
N TRP A 154 5.77 1.88 -5.83
CA TRP A 154 4.62 1.66 -4.95
C TRP A 154 3.55 0.75 -5.56
N ARG A 155 3.59 0.41 -6.87
CA ARG A 155 2.71 -0.59 -7.50
C ARG A 155 2.71 -1.96 -6.80
N GLN A 156 3.74 -2.25 -6.03
CA GLN A 156 3.82 -3.46 -5.20
C GLN A 156 2.64 -3.60 -4.25
N ILE A 157 2.06 -2.50 -3.74
CA ILE A 157 0.89 -2.56 -2.84
C ILE A 157 -0.33 -3.21 -3.49
N CYS A 158 -0.42 -3.23 -4.84
CA CYS A 158 -1.54 -3.87 -5.53
C CYS A 158 -1.49 -5.40 -5.46
N VAL A 159 -0.33 -6.01 -5.18
CA VAL A 159 -0.17 -7.48 -5.16
C VAL A 159 -1.16 -8.17 -4.21
N PRO A 160 -1.23 -7.82 -2.91
CA PRO A 160 -2.21 -8.40 -1.99
C PRO A 160 -3.67 -7.99 -2.30
N LEU A 161 -3.90 -6.92 -3.06
CA LEU A 161 -5.25 -6.48 -3.47
C LEU A 161 -5.78 -7.23 -4.69
N LYS A 162 -4.94 -8.00 -5.39
CA LYS A 162 -5.30 -8.75 -6.60
C LYS A 162 -6.07 -10.05 -6.33
N ALA A 163 -6.70 -10.19 -5.16
CA ALA A 163 -7.73 -11.20 -5.00
C ALA A 163 -8.87 -10.85 -5.96
N ALA A 164 -9.03 -11.67 -6.99
CA ALA A 164 -10.13 -11.53 -7.94
C ALA A 164 -11.44 -11.51 -7.12
N PRO A 165 -12.35 -10.53 -7.32
CA PRO A 165 -13.59 -10.47 -6.55
C PRO A 165 -14.28 -11.83 -6.58
N GLU A 166 -14.82 -12.26 -5.44
CA GLU A 166 -15.48 -13.55 -5.34
C GLU A 166 -16.58 -13.65 -6.42
N GLY A 167 -16.53 -14.71 -7.23
CA GLY A 167 -17.44 -14.89 -8.35
C GLY A 167 -17.09 -14.19 -9.68
N ILE A 168 -16.03 -13.38 -9.76
CA ILE A 168 -15.58 -12.78 -11.04
C ILE A 168 -15.23 -13.87 -12.06
N GLY A 169 -14.68 -15.01 -11.61
CA GLY A 169 -14.42 -16.16 -12.48
C GLY A 169 -15.70 -16.66 -13.16
N ASN A 170 -16.80 -16.78 -12.40
CA ASN A 170 -18.09 -17.19 -12.97
C ASN A 170 -18.66 -16.16 -13.95
N ILE A 171 -18.47 -14.86 -13.67
CA ILE A 171 -18.91 -13.79 -14.59
C ILE A 171 -18.10 -13.83 -15.88
N LEU A 172 -16.78 -13.97 -15.79
CA LEU A 172 -15.88 -14.07 -16.95
C LEU A 172 -16.15 -15.33 -17.75
N LEU A 173 -16.38 -16.47 -17.10
CA LEU A 173 -16.75 -17.73 -17.76
C LEU A 173 -18.10 -17.60 -18.47
N LYS A 174 -19.13 -17.04 -17.81
CA LYS A 174 -20.43 -16.79 -18.47
C LYS A 174 -20.33 -15.84 -19.66
N TRP A 175 -19.55 -14.77 -19.53
CA TRP A 175 -19.30 -13.85 -20.65
C TRP A 175 -18.57 -14.58 -21.78
N TYR A 176 -17.55 -15.37 -21.46
CA TYR A 176 -16.82 -16.17 -22.44
C TYR A 176 -17.76 -17.14 -23.15
N ASP A 177 -18.53 -17.95 -22.42
CA ASP A 177 -19.47 -18.90 -23.02
C ASP A 177 -20.49 -18.22 -23.94
N TYR A 178 -20.95 -17.02 -23.58
CA TYR A 178 -21.92 -16.27 -24.38
C TYR A 178 -21.29 -15.58 -25.61
N ASN A 179 -20.06 -15.07 -25.50
CA ASN A 179 -19.45 -14.22 -26.54
C ASN A 179 -18.37 -14.94 -27.35
N ALA A 180 -17.88 -16.08 -26.89
CA ALA A 180 -16.87 -16.86 -27.58
C ALA A 180 -17.45 -17.32 -28.91
N ARG A 181 -16.84 -16.82 -29.99
CA ARG A 181 -17.11 -17.34 -31.32
C ARG A 181 -16.31 -18.61 -31.49
N ILE A 182 -17.00 -19.73 -31.69
CA ILE A 182 -16.36 -20.92 -32.21
C ILE A 182 -15.95 -20.60 -33.63
N LEU A 183 -14.64 -20.42 -33.83
CA LEU A 183 -14.08 -20.23 -35.16
C LEU A 183 -14.21 -21.57 -35.90
N PRO A 184 -14.89 -21.63 -37.07
CA PRO A 184 -15.18 -22.90 -37.77
C PRO A 184 -13.94 -23.75 -38.07
N TRP A 185 -12.79 -23.09 -38.26
CA TRP A 185 -11.51 -23.74 -38.51
C TRP A 185 -10.82 -24.31 -37.25
N ARG A 186 -11.32 -24.02 -36.04
CA ARG A 186 -10.82 -24.65 -34.80
C ARG A 186 -11.58 -25.92 -34.41
N SER A 187 -12.81 -26.09 -34.92
CA SER A 187 -13.63 -27.28 -34.70
C SER A 187 -13.23 -28.45 -35.61
N GLU A 188 -12.64 -28.19 -36.78
CA GLU A 188 -12.20 -29.21 -37.73
C GLU A 188 -10.76 -28.96 -38.18
N PRO A 189 -9.76 -29.69 -37.62
CA PRO A 189 -8.35 -29.48 -37.94
C PRO A 189 -8.00 -30.10 -39.30
N THR A 190 -8.27 -29.37 -40.39
CA THR A 190 -7.67 -29.64 -41.70
C THR A 190 -6.32 -28.93 -41.81
N PRO A 191 -5.39 -29.39 -42.67
CA PRO A 191 -4.11 -28.69 -42.88
C PRO A 191 -4.27 -27.19 -43.20
N TYR A 192 -5.31 -26.83 -43.94
CA TYR A 192 -5.65 -25.44 -44.24
C TYR A 192 -6.17 -24.68 -43.02
N HIS A 193 -7.00 -25.31 -42.19
CA HIS A 193 -7.54 -24.71 -40.97
C HIS A 193 -6.51 -24.53 -39.85
N VAL A 194 -5.55 -25.46 -39.75
CA VAL A 194 -4.38 -25.33 -38.85
C VAL A 194 -3.53 -24.14 -39.31
N TRP A 195 -3.22 -24.06 -40.61
CA TRP A 195 -2.47 -22.94 -41.17
C TRP A 195 -3.15 -21.58 -40.94
N ILE A 196 -4.47 -21.47 -41.13
CA ILE A 196 -5.21 -20.23 -40.82
C ILE A 196 -5.15 -19.89 -39.32
N SER A 197 -5.20 -20.89 -38.44
CA SER A 197 -5.10 -20.67 -36.99
C SER A 197 -3.73 -20.12 -36.58
N GLU A 198 -2.66 -20.56 -37.25
CA GLU A 198 -1.27 -20.16 -36.96
C GLU A 198 -0.89 -18.78 -37.51
N ILE A 199 -1.58 -18.28 -38.55
CA ILE A 199 -1.32 -16.95 -39.14
C ILE A 199 -2.17 -15.83 -38.51
N MET A 200 -3.37 -16.15 -38.02
CA MET A 200 -4.32 -15.15 -37.47
C MET A 200 -4.17 -14.91 -35.96
N LEU A 201 -3.26 -15.62 -35.29
CA LEU A 201 -2.88 -15.43 -33.88
C LEU A 201 -1.58 -14.64 -33.78
#